data_AF-A0A9D7U5W1-F1
#
_entry.id   AF-A0A9D7U5W1-F1
#
_cell.length_a   1.000
_cell.length_b   1.000
_cell.length_c   1.000
_cell.angle_alpha   90.00
_cell.angle_beta   90.00
_cell.angle_gamma   90.00
#
_symmetry.space_group_name_H-M   'P 1'
#
loop_
_entity.id
_entity.type
_entity.pdbx_description
1 polymer ?
#
loop_
_entity_poly.entity_id
_entity_poly.type
_entity_poly.pdbx_seq_one_letter_code
_entity_poly.pdbx_strand_id
1 'polypeptide(L)'
;MAGSQSKGQPGRQQQSSPTRVAALSDVIAISAGINHALFLKRDSTVWATGINNSGQLGIMSLSSSSYPVKVQRITKIIDIAAGGEFSLFLRFDGTVFATGDNAEWQLGASTHTTQIGAEQISGLHDIVKVSAGYDHGLFVKPDGSVWGLGLNASFQLGDSVTTNKSTPVRIGDLRNIEEVACGHRNSFFMNPDGSFLGIGSNIYDQLGNDSRRDHFVPVSPLGVCLNTSVESQIPQPLADETSTCSDPEIYSLQGIRITSTSIDDLPCGLYIIVRVCNKGLNVQKLVKNE
;
A
#
# COMPACT_ATOMS: atom_id res chain seq x y z
N MET A 1 14.10 18.48 -5.92
CA MET A 1 14.01 17.95 -4.53
C MET A 1 13.96 19.12 -3.58
N ALA A 2 13.12 19.06 -2.54
CA ALA A 2 13.10 19.98 -1.40
C ALA A 2 13.11 19.12 -0.13
N GLY A 3 13.82 19.52 0.93
CA GLY A 3 13.91 18.73 2.17
C GLY A 3 15.00 19.14 3.15
N SER A 4 14.86 18.72 4.41
CA SER A 4 15.79 18.95 5.52
C SER A 4 17.01 18.02 5.43
N GLN A 5 18.22 18.53 5.73
CA GLN A 5 19.41 17.69 5.88
C GLN A 5 19.83 17.55 7.35
N SER A 6 20.28 16.35 7.74
CA SER A 6 21.01 16.12 8.99
C SER A 6 22.49 16.51 8.85
N LYS A 7 23.13 16.81 9.99
CA LYS A 7 24.41 17.54 10.23
C LYS A 7 25.71 17.10 9.49
N GLY A 8 25.66 16.32 8.41
CA GLY A 8 26.83 15.72 7.77
C GLY A 8 27.35 16.35 6.48
N GLN A 9 26.67 17.34 5.88
CA GLN A 9 27.08 17.92 4.58
C GLN A 9 27.39 19.42 4.70
N PRO A 10 28.67 19.83 4.83
CA PRO A 10 29.03 21.24 4.82
C PRO A 10 28.84 21.84 3.41
N GLY A 11 28.03 22.90 3.30
CA GLY A 11 28.08 23.83 2.17
C GLY A 11 26.86 23.94 1.24
N ARG A 12 25.74 23.26 1.48
CA ARG A 12 24.52 23.42 0.65
C ARG A 12 23.36 24.01 1.43
N GLN A 13 22.79 25.10 0.93
CA GLN A 13 21.63 25.75 1.55
C GLN A 13 20.37 24.90 1.38
N GLN A 14 19.51 24.88 2.41
CA GLN A 14 18.19 24.25 2.31
C GLN A 14 17.41 24.86 1.14
N GLN A 15 16.90 24.01 0.26
CA GLN A 15 16.02 24.46 -0.82
C GLN A 15 14.57 24.33 -0.36
N SER A 16 13.94 25.48 -0.10
CA SER A 16 12.52 25.60 0.23
C SER A 16 11.63 25.57 -1.01
N SER A 17 12.21 25.66 -2.22
CA SER A 17 11.49 25.60 -3.48
C SER A 17 11.95 24.42 -4.35
N PRO A 18 11.02 23.77 -5.08
CA PRO A 18 11.37 22.69 -6.00
C PRO A 18 12.41 23.14 -7.03
N THR A 19 13.57 22.47 -7.05
CA THR A 19 14.61 22.69 -8.05
C THR A 19 14.75 21.46 -8.94
N ARG A 20 14.94 21.70 -10.25
CA ARG A 20 15.21 20.67 -11.24
C ARG A 20 16.55 19.99 -10.94
N VAL A 21 16.56 18.66 -10.94
CA VAL A 21 17.80 17.86 -10.89
C VAL A 21 18.24 17.58 -12.33
N ALA A 22 19.09 18.44 -12.90
CA ALA A 22 19.47 18.34 -14.31
C ALA A 22 20.34 17.13 -14.66
N ALA A 23 20.89 16.42 -13.66
CA ALA A 23 21.81 15.31 -13.84
C ALA A 23 21.15 13.97 -14.26
N LEU A 24 19.81 13.89 -14.26
CA LEU A 24 19.07 12.68 -14.65
C LEU A 24 17.98 13.03 -15.67
N SER A 25 17.89 12.21 -16.73
CA SER A 25 16.79 12.18 -17.69
C SER A 25 16.08 10.82 -17.64
N ASP A 26 14.89 10.75 -18.25
CA ASP A 26 14.16 9.50 -18.49
C ASP A 26 13.80 8.71 -17.22
N VAL A 27 13.65 9.42 -16.09
CA VAL A 27 13.16 8.85 -14.84
C VAL A 27 11.67 8.54 -14.98
N ILE A 28 11.28 7.30 -14.68
CA ILE A 28 9.90 6.80 -14.75
C ILE A 28 9.30 6.53 -13.37
N ALA A 29 10.12 6.35 -12.34
CA ALA A 29 9.66 6.25 -10.96
C ALA A 29 10.71 6.82 -10.01
N ILE A 30 10.23 7.30 -8.86
CA ILE A 30 11.05 7.81 -7.76
C ILE A 30 10.59 7.18 -6.45
N SER A 31 11.52 6.94 -5.54
CA SER A 31 11.20 6.52 -4.18
C SER A 31 12.12 7.24 -3.20
N ALA A 32 11.58 7.72 -2.08
CA ALA A 32 12.33 8.51 -1.10
C ALA A 32 12.29 7.80 0.26
N GLY A 33 13.46 7.50 0.80
CA GLY A 33 13.64 7.05 2.18
C GLY A 33 13.88 8.24 3.12
N ILE A 34 14.42 7.99 4.33
CA ILE A 34 14.65 9.07 5.31
C ILE A 34 15.64 10.11 4.79
N ASN A 35 16.79 9.66 4.31
CA ASN A 35 17.92 10.53 3.89
C ASN A 35 18.52 10.11 2.55
N HIS A 36 17.82 9.27 1.78
CA HIS A 36 18.24 8.84 0.46
C HIS A 36 17.05 8.79 -0.50
N ALA A 37 17.32 8.84 -1.80
CA ALA A 37 16.31 8.72 -2.83
C ALA A 37 16.80 7.82 -3.96
N LEU A 38 15.86 7.08 -4.54
CA LEU A 38 16.02 6.20 -5.68
C LEU A 38 15.31 6.77 -6.91
N PHE A 39 15.87 6.52 -8.07
CA PHE A 39 15.35 6.93 -9.37
C PHE A 39 15.43 5.74 -10.32
N LEU A 40 14.28 5.25 -10.78
CA LEU A 40 14.20 4.23 -11.81
C LEU A 40 14.10 4.91 -13.16
N LYS A 41 15.02 4.57 -14.07
CA LYS A 41 15.02 5.05 -15.45
C LYS A 41 14.27 4.12 -16.38
N ARG A 42 13.83 4.66 -17.54
CA ARG A 42 13.18 3.91 -18.62
C ARG A 42 14.03 2.77 -19.20
N ASP A 43 15.36 2.87 -19.09
CA ASP A 43 16.32 1.83 -19.47
C ASP A 43 16.49 0.72 -18.40
N SER A 44 15.62 0.70 -17.38
CA SER A 44 15.62 -0.24 -16.27
C SER A 44 16.89 -0.20 -15.40
N THR A 45 17.63 0.92 -15.43
CA THR A 45 18.70 1.20 -14.47
C THR A 45 18.19 2.00 -13.28
N VAL A 46 18.78 1.76 -12.12
CA VAL A 46 18.47 2.49 -10.88
C VAL A 46 19.62 3.40 -10.51
N TRP A 47 19.28 4.60 -10.09
CA TRP A 47 20.21 5.60 -9.57
C TRP A 47 19.78 6.00 -8.17
N ALA A 48 20.74 6.33 -7.31
CA ALA A 48 20.50 6.67 -5.92
C ALA A 48 21.29 7.94 -5.51
N THR A 49 20.80 8.69 -4.54
CA THR A 49 21.50 9.85 -3.97
C THR A 49 21.15 10.00 -2.49
N GLY A 50 21.98 10.71 -1.74
CA GLY A 50 21.79 10.99 -0.32
C GLY A 50 22.83 10.28 0.57
N ILE A 51 22.41 10.01 1.80
CA ILE A 51 23.21 9.32 2.81
C ILE A 51 23.39 7.85 2.44
N ASN A 52 24.58 7.31 2.72
CA ASN A 52 24.95 5.93 2.41
C ASN A 52 25.71 5.22 3.54
N ASN A 53 25.61 5.73 4.78
CA ASN A 53 26.36 5.20 5.92
C ASN A 53 25.99 3.75 6.26
N SER A 54 24.82 3.31 5.79
CA SER A 54 24.30 1.96 5.95
C SER A 54 24.27 1.22 4.61
N GLY A 55 24.92 1.71 3.54
CA GLY A 55 24.92 1.04 2.24
C GLY A 55 23.62 1.15 1.43
N GLN A 56 22.69 2.02 1.83
CA GLN A 56 21.36 2.16 1.20
C GLN A 56 21.39 2.59 -0.27
N LEU A 57 22.52 3.09 -0.79
CA LEU A 57 22.65 3.42 -2.21
C LEU A 57 23.06 2.21 -3.08
N GLY A 58 23.49 1.08 -2.48
CA GLY A 58 23.87 -0.13 -3.23
C GLY A 58 25.03 0.06 -4.21
N ILE A 59 26.00 0.91 -3.85
CA ILE A 59 27.12 1.32 -4.72
C ILE A 59 28.46 0.67 -4.35
N MET A 60 28.45 -0.43 -3.59
CA MET A 60 29.66 -1.12 -3.11
C MET A 60 30.61 -0.23 -2.29
N SER A 61 30.04 0.76 -1.62
CA SER A 61 30.74 1.72 -0.76
C SER A 61 29.76 2.24 0.30
N LEU A 62 30.28 2.80 1.39
CA LEU A 62 29.52 3.52 2.43
C LEU A 62 29.55 5.05 2.25
N SER A 63 30.22 5.53 1.20
CA SER A 63 30.31 6.96 0.93
C SER A 63 28.97 7.51 0.46
N SER A 64 28.49 8.56 1.15
CA SER A 64 27.30 9.31 0.75
C SER A 64 27.53 10.05 -0.57
N SER A 65 26.48 10.26 -1.36
CA SER A 65 26.58 10.97 -2.64
C SER A 65 25.54 12.07 -2.76
N SER A 66 25.97 13.31 -2.93
CA SER A 66 25.10 14.47 -3.19
C SER A 66 24.58 14.58 -4.63
N TYR A 67 25.03 13.67 -5.50
CA TYR A 67 24.58 13.53 -6.88
C TYR A 67 24.06 12.10 -7.12
N PRO A 68 23.15 11.90 -8.09
CA PRO A 68 22.74 10.57 -8.48
C PRO A 68 23.93 9.71 -8.91
N VAL A 69 24.05 8.54 -8.30
CA VAL A 69 25.02 7.49 -8.63
C VAL A 69 24.29 6.21 -8.99
N LYS A 70 24.80 5.48 -9.98
CA LYS A 70 24.16 4.25 -10.46
C LYS A 70 24.31 3.14 -9.43
N VAL A 71 23.21 2.48 -9.09
CA VAL A 71 23.23 1.27 -8.24
C VAL A 71 23.95 0.16 -8.99
N GLN A 72 24.87 -0.53 -8.31
CA GLN A 72 25.72 -1.52 -8.94
C GLN A 72 25.12 -2.92 -8.89
N ARG A 73 25.55 -3.78 -9.81
CA ARG A 73 25.25 -5.23 -9.85
C ARG A 73 23.78 -5.63 -10.01
N ILE A 74 22.88 -4.69 -10.30
CA ILE A 74 21.49 -4.97 -10.67
C ILE A 74 21.16 -4.41 -12.06
N THR A 75 20.26 -5.08 -12.77
CA THR A 75 19.76 -4.67 -14.09
C THR A 75 18.31 -5.10 -14.27
N LYS A 76 17.63 -4.53 -15.27
CA LYS A 76 16.24 -4.89 -15.63
C LYS A 76 15.27 -4.71 -14.46
N ILE A 77 15.46 -3.64 -13.69
CA ILE A 77 14.56 -3.27 -12.60
C ILE A 77 13.28 -2.66 -13.16
N ILE A 78 12.15 -3.03 -12.56
CA ILE A 78 10.80 -2.58 -12.92
C ILE A 78 10.09 -1.84 -11.79
N ASP A 79 10.52 -2.00 -10.54
CA ASP A 79 9.96 -1.30 -9.38
C ASP A 79 11.03 -1.05 -8.31
N ILE A 80 10.87 0.01 -7.52
CA ILE A 80 11.83 0.48 -6.51
C ILE A 80 11.10 0.94 -5.25
N ALA A 81 11.66 0.60 -4.08
CA ALA A 81 11.17 1.12 -2.81
C ALA A 81 12.33 1.50 -1.87
N ALA A 82 12.34 2.73 -1.40
CA ALA A 82 13.30 3.25 -0.43
C ALA A 82 12.67 3.26 0.96
N GLY A 83 13.26 2.49 1.88
CA GLY A 83 12.83 2.42 3.28
C GLY A 83 13.56 3.42 4.17
N GLY A 84 13.69 3.09 5.45
CA GLY A 84 14.41 3.93 6.41
C GLY A 84 15.86 4.17 5.99
N GLU A 85 16.66 3.13 6.13
CA GLU A 85 18.07 3.07 5.72
C GLU A 85 18.37 1.87 4.83
N PHE A 86 17.38 1.40 4.07
CA PHE A 86 17.53 0.33 3.10
C PHE A 86 16.74 0.60 1.82
N SER A 87 17.03 -0.18 0.78
CA SER A 87 16.40 -0.07 -0.53
C SER A 87 16.06 -1.45 -1.08
N LEU A 88 14.92 -1.53 -1.77
CA LEU A 88 14.42 -2.70 -2.48
C LEU A 88 14.35 -2.43 -3.97
N PHE A 89 14.69 -3.43 -4.78
CA PHE A 89 14.68 -3.38 -6.23
C PHE A 89 14.00 -4.63 -6.80
N LEU A 90 12.89 -4.47 -7.49
CA LEU A 90 12.19 -5.56 -8.17
C LEU A 90 12.70 -5.71 -9.59
N ARG A 91 13.23 -6.89 -9.93
CA ARG A 91 13.64 -7.23 -11.30
C ARG A 91 12.45 -7.76 -12.10
N PHE A 92 12.49 -7.58 -13.41
CA PHE A 92 11.43 -8.00 -14.35
C PHE A 92 11.02 -9.48 -14.27
N ASP A 93 11.88 -10.36 -13.75
CA ASP A 93 11.61 -11.78 -13.58
C ASP A 93 11.06 -12.15 -12.20
N GLY A 94 10.62 -11.15 -11.43
CA GLY A 94 10.02 -11.34 -10.12
C GLY A 94 11.01 -11.58 -8.98
N THR A 95 12.32 -11.48 -9.24
CA THR A 95 13.34 -11.51 -8.18
C THR A 95 13.50 -10.16 -7.52
N VAL A 96 13.67 -10.14 -6.20
CA VAL A 96 13.86 -8.91 -5.43
C VAL A 96 15.29 -8.84 -4.89
N PHE A 97 15.91 -7.68 -5.05
CA PHE A 97 17.20 -7.35 -4.47
C PHE A 97 17.04 -6.31 -3.36
N ALA A 98 17.89 -6.38 -2.34
CA ALA A 98 17.91 -5.43 -1.24
C ALA A 98 19.35 -5.00 -0.92
N THR A 99 19.51 -3.78 -0.41
CA THR A 99 20.78 -3.22 0.08
C THR A 99 20.48 -2.28 1.24
N GLY A 100 21.45 -2.03 2.11
CA GLY A 100 21.28 -1.07 3.19
C GLY A 100 21.48 -1.66 4.58
N ASP A 101 20.85 -1.01 5.56
CA ASP A 101 20.76 -1.52 6.92
C ASP A 101 20.07 -2.88 6.94
N ASN A 102 20.46 -3.73 7.89
CA ASN A 102 19.80 -5.02 8.14
C ASN A 102 19.62 -5.33 9.64
N ALA A 103 19.63 -4.30 10.50
CA ALA A 103 19.54 -4.48 11.94
C ALA A 103 18.24 -5.19 12.37
N GLU A 104 17.13 -4.93 11.67
CA GLU A 104 15.83 -5.56 11.95
C GLU A 104 15.47 -6.67 10.95
N TRP A 105 16.45 -7.15 10.16
CA TRP A 105 16.31 -8.14 9.10
C TRP A 105 15.60 -7.71 7.81
N GLN A 106 15.44 -6.40 7.56
CA GLN A 106 14.74 -5.89 6.36
C GLN A 106 15.34 -6.30 5.00
N LEU A 107 16.52 -6.94 4.95
CA LEU A 107 17.11 -7.47 3.71
C LEU A 107 16.89 -8.97 3.51
N GLY A 108 16.40 -9.70 4.51
CA GLY A 108 16.22 -11.17 4.43
C GLY A 108 17.54 -11.94 4.24
N ALA A 109 18.65 -11.35 4.69
CA ALA A 109 19.98 -11.97 4.66
C ALA A 109 20.18 -12.95 5.83
N SER A 110 21.23 -13.76 5.77
CA SER A 110 21.57 -14.73 6.82
C SER A 110 22.18 -14.11 8.09
N THR A 111 22.55 -12.83 8.04
CA THR A 111 23.15 -12.07 9.15
C THR A 111 22.46 -10.73 9.33
N HIS A 112 22.46 -10.14 10.53
CA HIS A 112 21.89 -8.79 10.79
C HIS A 112 22.84 -7.65 10.36
N THR A 113 23.75 -7.90 9.43
CA THR A 113 24.77 -6.93 9.02
C THR A 113 24.32 -6.16 7.80
N THR A 114 24.64 -4.87 7.77
CA THR A 114 24.52 -4.01 6.60
C THR A 114 25.08 -4.65 5.33
N GLN A 115 24.38 -4.46 4.21
CA GLN A 115 24.85 -4.81 2.87
C GLN A 115 25.11 -3.56 2.04
N ILE A 116 26.34 -3.43 1.55
CA ILE A 116 26.79 -2.26 0.75
C ILE A 116 26.51 -2.41 -0.75
N GLY A 117 26.11 -3.61 -1.18
CA GLY A 117 25.69 -3.93 -2.53
C GLY A 117 24.34 -4.61 -2.50
N ALA A 118 23.59 -4.48 -3.60
CA ALA A 118 22.30 -5.12 -3.72
C ALA A 118 22.44 -6.64 -3.88
N GLU A 119 21.85 -7.38 -2.94
CA GLU A 119 21.82 -8.85 -2.94
C GLU A 119 20.39 -9.36 -3.07
N GLN A 120 20.23 -10.54 -3.65
CA GLN A 120 18.91 -11.15 -3.82
C GLN A 120 18.34 -11.62 -2.48
N ILE A 121 17.07 -11.29 -2.21
CA ILE A 121 16.34 -11.83 -1.06
C ILE A 121 16.01 -13.31 -1.35
N SER A 122 16.53 -14.21 -0.51
CA SER A 122 16.29 -15.65 -0.65
C SER A 122 14.88 -16.04 -0.22
N GLY A 123 14.29 -17.06 -0.87
CA GLY A 123 12.95 -17.54 -0.58
C GLY A 123 11.81 -16.70 -1.17
N LEU A 124 12.13 -15.58 -1.83
CA LEU A 124 11.18 -14.70 -2.48
C LEU A 124 11.30 -14.78 -4.00
N HIS A 125 10.19 -15.08 -4.68
CA HIS A 125 10.10 -15.28 -6.13
C HIS A 125 8.71 -14.89 -6.63
N ASP A 126 8.60 -14.64 -7.94
CA ASP A 126 7.37 -14.23 -8.62
C ASP A 126 6.74 -13.00 -7.97
N ILE A 127 7.53 -11.98 -7.65
CA ILE A 127 7.03 -10.72 -7.10
C ILE A 127 6.61 -9.77 -8.23
N VAL A 128 5.51 -9.06 -8.03
CA VAL A 128 4.99 -8.05 -8.97
C VAL A 128 5.02 -6.64 -8.41
N LYS A 129 5.11 -6.47 -7.08
CA LYS A 129 5.28 -5.15 -6.44
C LYS A 129 6.08 -5.24 -5.15
N VAL A 130 6.75 -4.13 -4.82
CA VAL A 130 7.50 -3.97 -3.57
C VAL A 130 7.10 -2.68 -2.85
N SER A 131 7.13 -2.71 -1.52
CA SER A 131 7.02 -1.51 -0.68
C SER A 131 7.98 -1.62 0.49
N ALA A 132 8.55 -0.49 0.90
CA ALA A 132 9.52 -0.41 1.99
C ALA A 132 9.03 0.57 3.05
N GLY A 133 8.95 0.10 4.30
CA GLY A 133 8.66 0.91 5.47
C GLY A 133 9.94 1.45 6.08
N TYR A 134 9.88 1.82 7.36
CA TYR A 134 11.08 2.26 8.06
C TYR A 134 12.10 1.11 8.19
N ASP A 135 11.68 -0.04 8.74
CA ASP A 135 12.54 -1.22 8.95
C ASP A 135 11.89 -2.55 8.48
N HIS A 136 10.91 -2.51 7.56
CA HIS A 136 10.28 -3.73 7.03
C HIS A 136 9.90 -3.59 5.55
N GLY A 137 9.85 -4.70 4.83
CA GLY A 137 9.46 -4.76 3.42
C GLY A 137 8.17 -5.55 3.21
N LEU A 138 7.37 -5.15 2.22
CA LEU A 138 6.20 -5.88 1.73
C LEU A 138 6.37 -6.23 0.25
N PHE A 139 5.84 -7.38 -0.13
CA PHE A 139 5.99 -7.97 -1.47
C PHE A 139 4.68 -8.60 -1.91
N VAL A 140 4.22 -8.27 -3.11
CA VAL A 140 2.97 -8.82 -3.68
C VAL A 140 3.32 -9.85 -4.74
N LYS A 141 2.64 -11.00 -4.73
CA LYS A 141 2.68 -12.02 -5.79
C LYS A 141 1.52 -11.86 -6.78
N PRO A 142 1.60 -12.43 -8.00
CA PRO A 142 0.53 -12.37 -9.00
C PRO A 142 -0.83 -12.88 -8.53
N ASP A 143 -0.86 -13.79 -7.56
CA ASP A 143 -2.09 -14.32 -6.96
C ASP A 143 -2.71 -13.35 -5.92
N GLY A 144 -2.12 -12.16 -5.74
CA GLY A 144 -2.52 -11.17 -4.76
C GLY A 144 -2.19 -11.55 -3.31
N SER A 145 -1.36 -12.59 -3.09
CA SER A 145 -0.83 -12.87 -1.76
C SER A 145 0.27 -11.87 -1.39
N VAL A 146 0.31 -11.50 -0.11
CA VAL A 146 1.29 -10.55 0.42
C VAL A 146 2.26 -11.25 1.34
N TRP A 147 3.53 -10.95 1.14
CA TRP A 147 4.65 -11.42 1.93
C TRP A 147 5.37 -10.23 2.55
N GLY A 148 6.08 -10.45 3.64
CA GLY A 148 6.92 -9.41 4.24
C GLY A 148 8.05 -9.98 5.07
N LEU A 149 8.99 -9.11 5.41
CA LEU A 149 10.16 -9.43 6.24
C LEU A 149 10.69 -8.15 6.92
N GLY A 150 11.56 -8.32 7.91
CA GLY A 150 12.11 -7.23 8.72
C GLY A 150 11.43 -7.07 10.08
N LEU A 151 11.34 -5.82 10.55
CA LEU A 151 10.78 -5.43 11.84
C LEU A 151 9.33 -5.91 12.00
N ASN A 152 9.05 -6.54 13.15
CA ASN A 152 7.71 -7.03 13.50
C ASN A 152 7.32 -6.72 14.96
N ALA A 153 8.04 -5.79 15.61
CA ALA A 153 7.82 -5.44 17.02
C ALA A 153 6.41 -4.89 17.34
N SER A 154 5.67 -4.44 16.33
CA SER A 154 4.29 -3.95 16.41
C SER A 154 3.34 -4.77 15.54
N PHE A 155 3.71 -6.01 15.19
CA PHE A 155 2.92 -6.92 14.34
C PHE A 155 2.74 -6.47 12.87
N GLN A 156 3.68 -5.71 12.33
CA GLN A 156 3.67 -5.23 10.94
C GLN A 156 3.48 -6.34 9.90
N LEU A 157 3.87 -7.58 10.26
CA LEU A 157 3.87 -8.76 9.38
C LEU A 157 2.80 -9.80 9.74
N GLY A 158 1.96 -9.53 10.75
CA GLY A 158 0.71 -10.25 10.96
C GLY A 158 0.80 -11.69 11.42
N ASP A 159 1.89 -12.08 12.07
CA ASP A 159 1.88 -13.27 12.92
C ASP A 159 1.70 -12.87 14.38
N SER A 160 1.07 -13.72 15.18
CA SER A 160 0.68 -13.42 16.57
C SER A 160 1.86 -13.27 17.55
N VAL A 161 3.05 -12.99 17.03
CA VAL A 161 4.31 -12.82 17.75
C VAL A 161 4.98 -11.53 17.27
N THR A 162 5.86 -10.95 18.08
CA THR A 162 6.54 -9.68 17.77
C THR A 162 7.98 -9.86 17.28
N THR A 163 8.40 -11.10 17.05
CA THR A 163 9.77 -11.41 16.58
C THR A 163 9.93 -10.98 15.13
N ASN A 164 11.02 -10.27 14.83
CA ASN A 164 11.40 -9.87 13.48
C ASN A 164 11.62 -11.06 12.56
N LYS A 165 11.50 -10.85 11.25
CA LYS A 165 11.50 -11.91 10.24
C LYS A 165 12.70 -11.79 9.33
N SER A 166 13.63 -12.73 9.47
CA SER A 166 14.81 -12.89 8.61
C SER A 166 14.53 -13.61 7.29
N THR A 167 13.34 -14.18 7.15
CA THR A 167 12.89 -14.81 5.92
C THR A 167 11.49 -14.29 5.59
N PRO A 168 11.13 -14.23 4.30
CA PRO A 168 9.79 -13.81 3.90
C PRO A 168 8.71 -14.66 4.58
N VAL A 169 7.74 -14.00 5.21
CA VAL A 169 6.54 -14.63 5.77
C VAL A 169 5.30 -14.14 5.03
N ARG A 170 4.34 -15.04 4.83
CA ARG A 170 3.04 -14.67 4.26
C ARG A 170 2.20 -13.98 5.32
N ILE A 171 1.58 -12.85 4.97
CA ILE A 171 0.78 -12.04 5.89
C ILE A 171 -0.69 -12.48 5.81
N GLY A 172 -1.14 -13.17 6.87
CA GLY A 172 -2.51 -13.66 7.00
C GLY A 172 -3.01 -14.42 5.76
N ASP A 173 -4.32 -14.36 5.53
CA ASP A 173 -4.99 -14.94 4.36
C ASP A 173 -5.41 -13.89 3.32
N LEU A 174 -4.61 -12.83 3.18
CA LEU A 174 -4.81 -11.81 2.16
C LEU A 174 -4.80 -12.44 0.76
N ARG A 175 -5.78 -12.05 -0.06
CA ARG A 175 -5.98 -12.47 -1.45
C ARG A 175 -6.37 -11.24 -2.26
N ASN A 176 -6.06 -11.26 -3.55
CA ASN A 176 -6.41 -10.19 -4.49
C ASN A 176 -5.87 -8.80 -4.08
N ILE A 177 -4.77 -8.73 -3.34
CA ILE A 177 -4.13 -7.44 -3.06
C ILE A 177 -3.44 -6.94 -4.33
N GLU A 178 -3.77 -5.72 -4.74
CA GLU A 178 -3.17 -5.07 -5.91
C GLU A 178 -2.06 -4.10 -5.48
N GLU A 179 -2.24 -3.41 -4.35
CA GLU A 179 -1.28 -2.42 -3.86
C GLU A 179 -0.96 -2.65 -2.38
N VAL A 180 0.27 -2.32 -2.02
CA VAL A 180 0.75 -2.35 -0.63
C VAL A 180 1.43 -1.04 -0.29
N ALA A 181 1.28 -0.60 0.95
CA ALA A 181 1.98 0.56 1.46
C ALA A 181 2.53 0.27 2.85
N CYS A 182 3.81 0.52 3.04
CA CYS A 182 4.45 0.44 4.34
C CYS A 182 4.49 1.83 4.97
N GLY A 183 4.15 1.93 6.25
CA GLY A 183 4.48 3.10 7.07
C GLY A 183 5.69 2.84 7.97
N HIS A 184 5.75 3.58 9.08
CA HIS A 184 6.83 3.43 10.05
C HIS A 184 6.77 2.07 10.78
N ARG A 185 5.59 1.74 11.31
CA ARG A 185 5.32 0.50 12.07
C ARG A 185 3.96 -0.10 11.74
N ASN A 186 3.43 0.15 10.55
CA ASN A 186 2.17 -0.39 10.06
C ASN A 186 2.29 -0.72 8.57
N SER A 187 1.38 -1.58 8.12
CA SER A 187 1.30 -2.06 6.75
C SER A 187 -0.14 -1.93 6.27
N PHE A 188 -0.32 -1.53 5.02
CA PHE A 188 -1.62 -1.42 4.37
C PHE A 188 -1.66 -2.25 3.09
N PHE A 189 -2.83 -2.80 2.81
CA PHE A 189 -3.09 -3.72 1.70
C PHE A 189 -4.40 -3.29 1.03
N MET A 190 -4.35 -2.96 -0.26
CA MET A 190 -5.50 -2.48 -1.01
C MET A 190 -5.91 -3.49 -2.09
N ASN A 191 -7.21 -3.76 -2.15
CA ASN A 191 -7.85 -4.55 -3.19
C ASN A 191 -8.15 -3.69 -4.43
N PRO A 192 -8.37 -4.30 -5.61
CA PRO A 192 -8.73 -3.59 -6.84
C PRO A 192 -10.01 -2.74 -6.76
N ASP A 193 -10.93 -3.07 -5.86
CA ASP A 193 -12.15 -2.30 -5.65
C ASP A 193 -11.93 -1.03 -4.79
N GLY A 194 -10.69 -0.76 -4.38
CA GLY A 194 -10.30 0.36 -3.53
C GLY A 194 -10.56 0.15 -2.04
N SER A 195 -11.13 -0.99 -1.63
CA SER A 195 -11.15 -1.37 -0.22
C SER A 195 -9.74 -1.68 0.26
N PHE A 196 -9.44 -1.39 1.52
CA PHE A 196 -8.12 -1.68 2.07
C PHE A 196 -8.19 -2.14 3.52
N LEU A 197 -7.13 -2.83 3.93
CA LEU A 197 -6.89 -3.33 5.26
C LEU A 197 -5.59 -2.73 5.79
N GLY A 198 -5.50 -2.55 7.09
CA GLY A 198 -4.30 -2.13 7.80
C GLY A 198 -3.92 -3.12 8.89
N ILE A 199 -2.64 -3.19 9.23
CA ILE A 199 -2.11 -4.03 10.31
C ILE A 199 -0.92 -3.32 10.96
N GLY A 200 -0.54 -3.77 12.15
CA GLY A 200 0.63 -3.28 12.86
C GLY A 200 0.27 -2.29 13.95
N SER A 201 1.16 -1.32 14.18
CA SER A 201 0.98 -0.31 15.21
C SER A 201 -0.30 0.49 14.99
N ASN A 202 -1.03 0.76 16.06
CA ASN A 202 -2.26 1.56 16.03
C ASN A 202 -2.40 2.56 17.19
N ILE A 203 -1.32 2.89 17.90
CA ILE A 203 -1.39 3.72 19.13
C ILE A 203 -2.02 5.12 18.94
N TYR A 204 -2.06 5.65 17.71
CA TYR A 204 -2.72 6.91 17.36
C TYR A 204 -3.95 6.74 16.45
N ASP A 205 -4.53 5.53 16.39
CA ASP A 205 -5.60 5.17 15.45
C ASP A 205 -5.17 5.37 13.97
N GLN A 206 -3.89 5.14 13.67
CA GLN A 206 -3.37 5.24 12.30
C GLN A 206 -3.94 4.17 11.35
N LEU A 207 -4.59 3.12 11.86
CA LEU A 207 -5.35 2.16 11.04
C LEU A 207 -6.79 2.63 10.78
N GLY A 208 -7.24 3.70 11.46
CA GLY A 208 -8.53 4.35 11.27
C GLY A 208 -9.71 3.49 11.68
N ASN A 209 -9.57 2.63 12.70
CA ASN A 209 -10.56 1.61 13.06
C ASN A 209 -11.21 1.83 14.44
N ASP A 210 -11.20 3.07 14.96
CA ASP A 210 -11.75 3.44 16.29
C ASP A 210 -11.02 2.76 17.45
N SER A 211 -9.81 2.26 17.23
CA SER A 211 -9.04 1.51 18.21
C SER A 211 -7.64 2.10 18.34
N ARG A 212 -7.05 1.94 19.53
CA ARG A 212 -5.64 2.27 19.79
C ARG A 212 -4.77 1.04 20.06
N ARG A 213 -5.30 -0.14 19.81
CA ARG A 213 -4.59 -1.41 19.99
C ARG A 213 -3.89 -1.77 18.70
N ASP A 214 -2.62 -2.13 18.80
CA ASP A 214 -1.88 -2.73 17.69
C ASP A 214 -2.62 -3.99 17.21
N HIS A 215 -2.61 -4.23 15.90
CA HIS A 215 -3.33 -5.33 15.27
C HIS A 215 -2.33 -6.30 14.65
N PHE A 216 -2.41 -7.58 15.05
CA PHE A 216 -1.66 -8.69 14.45
C PHE A 216 -2.46 -9.45 13.39
N VAL A 217 -3.69 -9.02 13.11
CA VAL A 217 -4.53 -9.48 12.00
C VAL A 217 -4.97 -8.25 11.21
N PRO A 218 -4.98 -8.29 9.87
CA PRO A 218 -5.45 -7.16 9.06
C PRO A 218 -6.87 -6.73 9.45
N VAL A 219 -7.09 -5.43 9.57
CA VAL A 219 -8.37 -4.81 9.94
C VAL A 219 -8.77 -3.73 8.95
N SER A 220 -10.06 -3.61 8.69
CA SER A 220 -10.59 -2.51 7.87
C SER A 220 -10.67 -1.22 8.69
N PRO A 221 -10.35 -0.06 8.09
CA PRO A 221 -10.72 1.22 8.66
C PRO A 221 -12.24 1.39 8.71
N LEU A 222 -12.71 2.24 9.62
CA LEU A 222 -14.08 2.70 9.69
C LEU A 222 -14.41 3.69 8.57
N GLY A 223 -15.66 3.67 8.12
CA GLY A 223 -16.20 4.72 7.23
C GLY A 223 -15.70 4.69 5.79
N VAL A 224 -14.90 3.69 5.39
CA VAL A 224 -14.60 3.42 3.99
C VAL A 224 -15.87 2.88 3.33
N CYS A 225 -16.66 3.79 2.78
CA CYS A 225 -17.82 3.42 1.98
C CYS A 225 -17.34 3.12 0.56
N LEU A 226 -17.39 1.85 0.17
CA LEU A 226 -17.15 1.46 -1.21
C LEU A 226 -18.15 2.20 -2.11
N ASN A 227 -17.68 2.74 -3.23
CA ASN A 227 -18.58 3.09 -4.33
C ASN A 227 -18.93 1.81 -5.08
N THR A 228 -19.61 0.88 -4.41
CA THR A 228 -20.33 -0.17 -5.13
C THR A 228 -21.66 0.43 -5.56
N SER A 229 -21.69 0.97 -6.78
CA SER A 229 -22.95 1.16 -7.49
C SER A 229 -23.52 -0.22 -7.77
N VAL A 230 -24.41 -0.70 -6.90
CA VAL A 230 -25.28 -1.84 -7.23
C VAL A 230 -26.34 -1.29 -8.17
N GLU A 231 -26.12 -1.41 -9.48
CA GLU A 231 -27.23 -1.31 -10.44
C GLU A 231 -28.06 -2.59 -10.28
N SER A 232 -29.06 -2.57 -9.39
CA SER A 232 -30.14 -3.53 -9.52
C SER A 232 -31.04 -3.02 -10.65
N GLN A 233 -31.05 -3.75 -11.77
CA GLN A 233 -32.17 -3.65 -12.69
C GLN A 233 -33.39 -4.18 -11.95
N ILE A 234 -34.18 -3.28 -11.37
CA ILE A 234 -35.54 -3.60 -10.96
C ILE A 234 -36.25 -4.06 -12.26
N PRO A 235 -36.75 -5.31 -12.34
CA PRO A 235 -37.50 -5.75 -13.50
C PRO A 235 -38.62 -4.75 -13.74
N GLN A 236 -38.74 -4.23 -14.97
CA GLN A 236 -39.87 -3.36 -15.28
C GLN A 236 -41.16 -4.14 -14.99
N PRO A 237 -42.16 -3.55 -14.31
CA PRO A 237 -43.44 -4.20 -14.18
C PRO A 237 -43.98 -4.40 -15.60
N LEU A 238 -44.33 -5.64 -15.94
CA LEU A 238 -45.16 -5.91 -17.10
C LEU A 238 -46.42 -5.06 -16.93
N ALA A 239 -46.59 -4.10 -17.84
CA ALA A 239 -47.76 -3.23 -17.83
C ALA A 239 -49.01 -4.09 -18.00
N ASP A 240 -49.75 -4.27 -16.92
CA ASP A 240 -51.15 -4.65 -16.98
C ASP A 240 -51.95 -3.42 -16.55
N GLU A 241 -52.56 -2.76 -17.53
CA GLU A 241 -53.44 -1.63 -17.31
C GLU A 241 -54.70 -2.14 -16.60
N THR A 242 -54.72 -2.13 -15.27
CA THR A 242 -55.94 -1.97 -14.42
C THR A 242 -55.72 -2.12 -12.90
N SER A 243 -54.51 -2.34 -12.36
CA SER A 243 -54.34 -2.47 -10.91
C SER A 243 -54.19 -1.11 -10.20
N THR A 244 -55.19 -0.75 -9.40
CA THR A 244 -55.07 0.26 -8.34
C THR A 244 -54.00 -0.19 -7.34
N CYS A 245 -53.08 0.71 -6.95
CA CYS A 245 -52.03 0.48 -5.95
C CYS A 245 -52.59 -0.19 -4.68
N SER A 246 -52.43 -1.51 -4.58
CA SER A 246 -52.63 -2.27 -3.36
C SER A 246 -51.39 -3.10 -3.11
N ASP A 247 -50.69 -2.70 -2.06
CA ASP A 247 -49.52 -3.29 -1.39
C ASP A 247 -48.17 -3.33 -2.14
N PRO A 248 -47.11 -2.67 -1.63
CA PRO A 248 -45.77 -2.84 -2.16
C PRO A 248 -45.24 -4.23 -1.80
N GLU A 249 -44.98 -5.06 -2.81
CA GLU A 249 -44.21 -6.29 -2.65
C GLU A 249 -42.81 -5.96 -2.12
N ILE A 250 -42.49 -6.50 -0.94
CA ILE A 250 -41.18 -6.37 -0.31
C ILE A 250 -40.20 -7.27 -1.05
N TYR A 251 -39.34 -6.70 -1.88
CA TYR A 251 -38.22 -7.44 -2.46
C TYR A 251 -37.14 -7.67 -1.39
N SER A 252 -37.05 -8.91 -0.92
CA SER A 252 -35.97 -9.43 -0.10
C SER A 252 -34.74 -9.69 -0.97
N LEU A 253 -33.78 -8.76 -0.98
CA LEU A 253 -32.38 -9.12 -1.22
C LEU A 253 -31.90 -9.82 0.05
N GLN A 254 -31.46 -11.08 -0.06
CA GLN A 254 -30.97 -11.87 1.08
C GLN A 254 -30.05 -11.02 1.97
N GLY A 255 -30.53 -10.70 3.18
CA GLY A 255 -29.77 -10.00 4.21
C GLY A 255 -30.05 -8.49 4.39
N ILE A 256 -30.87 -7.85 3.55
CA ILE A 256 -31.15 -6.41 3.67
C ILE A 256 -32.63 -6.18 4.01
N ARG A 257 -32.92 -5.81 5.27
CA ARG A 257 -34.23 -5.30 5.70
C ARG A 257 -34.23 -3.77 5.58
N ILE A 258 -35.04 -3.23 4.67
CA ILE A 258 -35.34 -1.80 4.61
C ILE A 258 -36.61 -1.58 5.43
N THR A 259 -36.50 -0.92 6.59
CA THR A 259 -37.66 -0.45 7.36
C THR A 259 -37.84 1.04 7.12
N SER A 260 -38.81 1.41 6.27
CA SER A 260 -39.29 2.78 6.15
C SER A 260 -40.53 2.96 7.02
N THR A 261 -40.64 4.06 7.76
CA THR A 261 -41.78 4.40 8.62
C THR A 261 -42.83 5.31 7.97
N SER A 262 -42.77 5.55 6.66
CA SER A 262 -43.86 6.23 5.92
C SER A 262 -43.63 6.09 4.41
N ILE A 263 -44.44 5.27 3.72
CA ILE A 263 -44.33 4.98 2.28
C ILE A 263 -45.41 5.70 1.44
N ASP A 264 -46.33 6.44 2.07
CA ASP A 264 -47.57 6.88 1.41
C ASP A 264 -47.44 8.01 0.36
N ASP A 265 -46.22 8.47 0.02
CA ASP A 265 -45.99 9.60 -0.91
C ASP A 265 -44.96 9.34 -2.04
N LEU A 266 -44.56 8.09 -2.32
CA LEU A 266 -43.55 7.82 -3.37
C LEU A 266 -44.19 7.55 -4.75
N PRO A 267 -43.96 8.40 -5.78
CA PRO A 267 -44.43 8.15 -7.15
C PRO A 267 -43.65 7.00 -7.81
N CYS A 268 -44.34 6.23 -8.67
CA CYS A 268 -43.77 5.11 -9.43
C CYS A 268 -42.49 5.51 -10.21
N GLY A 269 -41.47 4.65 -10.20
CA GLY A 269 -40.24 4.83 -10.99
C GLY A 269 -39.00 5.34 -10.24
N LEU A 270 -38.89 5.08 -8.93
CA LEU A 270 -37.77 5.49 -8.10
C LEU A 270 -36.74 4.36 -7.93
N TYR A 271 -35.45 4.65 -8.16
CA TYR A 271 -34.34 3.78 -7.75
C TYR A 271 -33.66 4.37 -6.51
N ILE A 272 -33.29 3.53 -5.56
CA ILE A 272 -32.55 3.93 -4.35
C ILE A 272 -31.08 3.59 -4.57
N ILE A 273 -30.22 4.61 -4.66
CA ILE A 273 -28.77 4.40 -4.58
C ILE A 273 -28.42 4.26 -3.10
N VAL A 274 -28.21 3.02 -2.68
CA VAL A 274 -27.79 2.69 -1.31
C VAL A 274 -26.29 2.56 -1.26
N ARG A 275 -25.63 3.33 -0.39
CA ARG A 275 -24.23 3.05 -0.03
C ARG A 275 -24.22 2.19 1.23
N VAL A 276 -23.68 0.98 1.11
CA VAL A 276 -23.50 0.09 2.26
C VAL A 276 -22.16 0.42 2.90
N CYS A 277 -22.19 0.89 4.15
CA CYS A 277 -20.99 1.14 4.93
C CYS A 277 -20.98 0.21 6.16
N ASN A 278 -19.79 -0.09 6.71
CA ASN A 278 -19.60 -0.99 7.86
C ASN A 278 -20.35 -0.59 9.16
N LYS A 279 -20.98 0.60 9.21
CA LYS A 279 -21.83 1.05 10.33
C LYS A 279 -23.32 1.22 9.94
N GLY A 280 -23.77 0.72 8.79
CA GLY A 280 -25.17 0.77 8.34
C GLY A 280 -25.38 1.47 6.99
N LEU A 281 -26.60 1.34 6.45
CA LEU A 281 -27.04 1.97 5.19
C LEU A 281 -27.01 3.50 5.29
N ASN A 282 -26.42 4.17 4.31
CA ASN A 282 -26.57 5.61 4.13
C ASN A 282 -27.22 5.88 2.76
N VAL A 283 -28.48 6.31 2.76
CA VAL A 283 -29.23 6.64 1.54
C VAL A 283 -28.85 8.05 1.12
N GLN A 284 -28.17 8.19 -0.03
CA GLN A 284 -27.65 9.50 -0.44
C GLN A 284 -28.56 10.28 -1.38
N LYS A 285 -29.36 9.60 -2.22
CA LYS A 285 -30.19 10.30 -3.21
C LYS A 285 -31.34 9.42 -3.70
N LEU A 286 -32.53 10.01 -3.77
CA LEU A 286 -33.66 9.49 -4.53
C LEU A 286 -33.57 10.13 -5.92
N VAL A 287 -33.48 9.32 -6.97
CA VAL A 287 -33.44 9.80 -8.35
C VAL A 287 -34.73 9.37 -9.05
N LYS A 288 -35.42 10.33 -9.65
CA LYS A 288 -36.61 10.11 -10.48
C LYS A 288 -36.15 9.93 -11.91
N ASN A 289 -36.65 8.90 -12.62
CA ASN A 289 -36.45 8.84 -14.08
C ASN A 289 -37.10 10.06 -14.74
N GLU A 290 -36.41 10.65 -15.73
CA GLU A 290 -37.01 11.58 -16.69
C GLU A 290 -37.89 10.83 -17.69
#